data_AF-A0A3R9QEG4-F1
#
_entry.id   AF-A0A3R9QEG4-F1
#
_cell.length_a   1.000
_cell.length_b   1.000
_cell.length_c   1.000
_cell.angle_alpha   90.00
_cell.angle_beta   90.00
_cell.angle_gamma   90.00
#
_symmetry.space_group_name_H-M   'P 1'
#
loop_
_entity.id
_entity.type
_entity.pdbx_description
1 polymer ?
#
loop_
_entity_poly.entity_id
_entity_poly.type
_entity_poly.pdbx_seq_one_letter_code
_entity_poly.pdbx_strand_id
1 'polypeptide(L)'
;MSGEIVRVRVLDAHNGRPVHAEKVNVTIRGMRDDVTYTTDANGTFVIDVGPGKELRASTEWRITCRDKRSTAPPMFDVEEILKRGVIEPNTCGNAKTELIPGTITIFTRKATFFENMAR
;
A
#
# COMPACT_ATOMS: atom_id res chain seq x y z
N MET A 1 25.93 -4.49 2.34
CA MET A 1 24.84 -3.70 2.93
C MET A 1 23.57 -4.50 2.70
N SER A 2 22.95 -5.01 3.77
CA SER A 2 21.68 -5.75 3.65
C SER A 2 20.56 -4.72 3.65
N GLY A 3 19.78 -4.69 2.58
CA GLY A 3 18.57 -3.89 2.50
C GLY A 3 17.51 -4.37 3.48
N GLU A 4 16.64 -3.46 3.93
CA GLU A 4 15.43 -3.80 4.68
C GLU A 4 14.32 -4.08 3.68
N ILE A 5 13.95 -5.37 3.56
CA ILE A 5 12.99 -5.83 2.56
C ILE A 5 11.58 -5.75 3.15
N VAL A 6 10.75 -4.90 2.57
CA VAL A 6 9.32 -4.80 2.89
C VAL A 6 8.49 -5.41 1.78
N ARG A 7 7.47 -6.18 2.13
CA ARG A 7 6.42 -6.62 1.22
C ARG A 7 5.26 -5.63 1.25
N VAL A 8 4.81 -5.21 0.07
CA VAL A 8 3.54 -4.50 -0.07
C VAL A 8 2.48 -5.49 -0.56
N ARG A 9 1.31 -5.49 0.07
CA ARG A 9 0.16 -6.32 -0.29
C ARG A 9 -1.06 -5.44 -0.57
N VAL A 10 -1.73 -5.70 -1.67
CA VAL A 10 -2.90 -4.94 -2.13
C VAL A 10 -4.11 -5.86 -2.24
N LEU A 11 -5.15 -5.53 -1.46
CA LEU A 11 -6.38 -6.31 -1.39
C LEU A 11 -7.60 -5.49 -1.81
N ASP A 12 -8.60 -6.13 -2.41
CA ASP A 12 -9.90 -5.50 -2.63
C ASP A 12 -10.61 -5.27 -1.30
N ALA A 13 -11.05 -4.03 -1.08
CA ALA A 13 -11.67 -3.57 0.16
C ALA A 13 -12.98 -4.29 0.53
N HIS A 14 -13.68 -4.91 -0.42
CA HIS A 14 -14.98 -5.52 -0.17
C HIS A 14 -14.88 -7.01 0.11
N ASN A 15 -13.97 -7.71 -0.58
CA ASN A 15 -13.91 -9.17 -0.55
C ASN A 15 -12.54 -9.73 -0.10
N GLY A 16 -11.55 -8.88 0.14
CA GLY A 16 -10.22 -9.28 0.62
C GLY A 16 -9.39 -10.04 -0.41
N ARG A 17 -9.84 -10.13 -1.67
CA ARG A 17 -9.09 -10.82 -2.73
C ARG A 17 -7.86 -10.02 -3.13
N PRO A 18 -6.75 -10.68 -3.47
CA PRO A 18 -5.61 -10.04 -4.09
C PRO A 18 -5.96 -9.22 -5.33
N VAL A 19 -5.30 -8.07 -5.48
CA VAL A 19 -5.42 -7.26 -6.70
C VAL A 19 -4.16 -7.45 -7.54
N HIS A 20 -4.29 -8.22 -8.62
CA HIS A 20 -3.22 -8.49 -9.57
C HIS A 20 -3.04 -7.35 -10.58
N ALA A 21 -1.80 -7.15 -11.04
CA ALA A 21 -1.42 -6.19 -12.09
C ALA A 21 -1.83 -4.73 -11.81
N GLU A 22 -2.01 -4.38 -10.54
CA GLU A 22 -2.19 -3.01 -10.09
C GLU A 22 -0.84 -2.30 -10.01
N LYS A 23 -0.77 -1.09 -10.58
CA LYS A 23 0.35 -0.17 -10.38
C LYS A 23 0.25 0.53 -9.03
N VAL A 24 1.36 0.56 -8.30
CA VAL A 24 1.44 1.13 -6.96
C VAL A 24 2.63 2.06 -6.88
N ASN A 25 2.37 3.33 -6.57
CA ASN A 25 3.40 4.31 -6.26
C ASN A 25 3.80 4.19 -4.80
N VAL A 26 5.09 3.99 -4.56
CA VAL A 26 5.68 3.95 -3.23
C VAL A 26 6.49 5.23 -3.03
N THR A 27 6.00 6.08 -2.14
CA THR A 27 6.73 7.25 -1.64
C THR A 27 7.59 6.79 -0.47
N ILE A 28 8.90 7.05 -0.51
CA ILE A 28 9.84 6.76 0.58
C ILE A 28 10.38 8.08 1.12
N ARG A 29 10.36 8.27 2.44
CA ARG A 29 10.80 9.52 3.05
C ARG A 29 12.28 9.79 2.78
N GLY A 30 12.54 10.96 2.22
CA GLY A 30 13.88 11.40 1.82
C GLY A 30 14.32 10.93 0.44
N MET A 31 13.46 10.24 -0.32
CA MET A 31 13.62 10.04 -1.76
C MET A 31 12.87 11.14 -2.51
N ARG A 32 13.43 11.58 -3.64
CA ARG A 32 12.89 12.69 -4.43
C ARG A 32 11.65 12.28 -5.22
N ASP A 33 11.68 11.09 -5.80
CA ASP A 33 10.66 10.59 -6.72
C ASP A 33 10.00 9.33 -6.14
N ASP A 34 8.71 9.16 -6.42
CA ASP A 34 8.00 7.92 -6.12
C ASP A 34 8.51 6.80 -7.02
N VAL A 35 8.52 5.57 -6.50
CA VAL A 35 8.87 4.38 -7.27
C VAL A 35 7.61 3.57 -7.55
N THR A 36 7.34 3.31 -8.81
CA THR A 36 6.17 2.54 -9.24
C THR A 36 6.49 1.06 -9.33
N TYR A 37 5.67 0.23 -8.68
CA TYR A 37 5.72 -1.23 -8.76
C TYR A 37 4.42 -1.77 -9.34
N THR A 38 4.48 -3.00 -9.85
CA THR A 38 3.28 -3.73 -10.29
C THR A 38 3.11 -4.97 -9.43
N THR A 39 1.89 -5.16 -8.93
CA THR A 39 1.53 -6.32 -8.10
C THR A 39 1.49 -7.61 -8.90
N ASP A 40 2.00 -8.69 -8.30
CA ASP A 40 1.96 -10.06 -8.82
C ASP A 40 0.57 -10.71 -8.63
N ALA A 41 0.45 -11.99 -9.00
CA ALA A 41 -0.82 -12.73 -8.93
C ALA A 41 -1.39 -12.82 -7.50
N ASN A 42 -0.55 -12.66 -6.48
CA ASN A 42 -0.94 -12.63 -5.07
C ASN A 42 -1.23 -11.21 -4.57
N GLY A 43 -1.23 -10.22 -5.48
CA GLY A 43 -1.46 -8.82 -5.14
C GLY A 43 -0.29 -8.23 -4.38
N THR A 44 0.93 -8.72 -4.58
CA THR A 44 2.10 -8.34 -3.80
C THR A 44 3.29 -7.93 -4.65
N PHE A 45 4.21 -7.21 -4.03
CA PHE A 45 5.58 -7.00 -4.51
C PHE A 45 6.51 -6.74 -3.32
N VAL A 46 7.81 -6.81 -3.53
CA VAL A 46 8.83 -6.54 -2.51
C VAL A 46 9.66 -5.32 -2.89
N ILE A 47 10.07 -4.56 -1.89
CA ILE A 47 10.86 -3.35 -2.03
C ILE A 47 12.02 -3.37 -1.04
N ASP A 48 13.17 -2.87 -1.49
CA ASP A 48 14.31 -2.58 -0.63
C ASP A 48 14.28 -1.08 -0.31
N VAL A 49 14.00 -0.74 0.94
CA VAL A 49 13.78 0.65 1.38
C VAL A 49 15.01 1.18 2.10
N GLY A 50 15.84 0.29 2.63
CA GLY A 50 16.95 0.62 3.51
C GLY A 50 16.50 1.01 4.95
N PRO A 51 17.46 1.02 5.89
CA PRO A 51 17.18 1.18 7.32
C PRO A 51 16.64 2.55 7.72
N GLY A 52 15.73 2.55 8.70
CA GLY A 52 15.23 3.76 9.37
C GLY A 52 14.44 4.69 8.46
N LYS A 53 13.81 4.14 7.42
CA LYS A 53 12.97 4.88 6.49
C LYS A 53 11.50 4.73 6.84
N GLU A 54 10.71 5.65 6.31
CA GLU A 54 9.27 5.55 6.29
C GLU A 54 8.78 5.48 4.86
N LEU A 55 7.69 4.76 4.62
CA LEU A 55 7.11 4.62 3.28
C LEU A 55 5.59 4.72 3.28
N ARG A 56 5.04 4.99 2.10
CA ARG A 56 3.60 4.94 1.83
C ARG A 56 3.37 4.36 0.44
N ALA A 57 2.45 3.42 0.33
CA ALA A 57 2.02 2.83 -0.94
C ALA A 57 0.66 3.41 -1.37
N SER A 58 0.49 3.77 -2.64
CA SER A 58 -0.79 4.25 -3.17
C SER A 58 -1.04 3.67 -4.56
N THR A 59 -2.24 3.17 -4.80
CA THR A 59 -2.65 2.57 -6.08
C THR A 59 -2.86 3.63 -7.15
N GLU A 60 -2.40 3.38 -8.37
CA GLU A 60 -2.56 4.30 -9.50
C GLU A 60 -3.93 4.18 -10.15
N TRP A 61 -4.40 2.98 -10.44
CA TRP A 61 -5.63 2.77 -11.23
C TRP A 61 -6.86 2.60 -10.38
N ARG A 62 -6.66 2.27 -9.11
CA ARG A 62 -7.71 2.06 -8.13
C ARG A 62 -7.64 3.10 -7.02
N ILE A 63 -8.74 3.22 -6.28
CA ILE A 63 -8.82 4.12 -5.13
C ILE A 63 -8.30 3.37 -3.91
N THR A 64 -7.17 3.82 -3.35
CA THR A 64 -6.69 3.32 -2.07
C THR A 64 -7.65 3.75 -0.96
N CYS A 65 -8.15 2.77 -0.22
CA CYS A 65 -9.11 2.92 0.84
C CYS A 65 -8.38 3.24 2.13
N ARG A 66 -8.39 4.53 2.50
CA ARG A 66 -7.81 5.07 3.72
C ARG A 66 -8.61 6.28 4.20
N ASP A 67 -8.31 6.79 5.38
CA ASP A 67 -8.98 7.98 5.89
C ASP A 67 -8.59 9.22 5.06
N LYS A 68 -9.62 9.92 4.55
CA LYS A 68 -9.47 11.15 3.74
C LYS A 68 -9.27 12.41 4.59
N ARG A 69 -9.41 12.34 5.92
CA ARG A 69 -9.32 13.50 6.81
C ARG A 69 -7.91 14.02 7.02
N SER A 70 -6.88 13.26 6.63
CA SER A 70 -5.51 13.73 6.71
C SER A 70 -5.10 14.46 5.44
N THR A 71 -4.59 15.68 5.58
CA THR A 71 -3.99 16.46 4.49
C THR A 71 -2.74 15.79 3.90
N ALA A 72 -2.13 14.87 4.64
CA ALA A 72 -1.09 13.97 4.15
C ALA A 72 -1.39 12.53 4.63
N PRO A 73 -1.56 11.55 3.74
CA PRO A 73 -1.77 10.18 4.17
C PRO A 73 -0.55 9.67 4.96
N PRO A 74 -0.75 8.85 6.01
CA PRO A 74 0.31 8.42 6.91
C PRO A 74 1.44 7.72 6.15
N MET A 75 2.68 7.99 6.58
CA MET A 75 3.83 7.16 6.23
C MET A 75 4.07 6.18 7.38
N PHE A 76 4.59 5.01 7.03
CA PHE A 76 4.81 3.91 7.97
C PHE A 76 6.28 3.64 8.10
N ASP A 77 6.73 3.53 9.35
CA ASP A 77 8.10 3.18 9.69
C ASP A 77 8.42 1.74 9.25
N VAL A 78 9.55 1.57 8.58
CA VAL A 78 9.99 0.26 8.07
C VAL A 78 10.28 -0.70 9.21
N GLU A 79 10.86 -0.25 10.33
CA GLU A 79 11.13 -1.10 11.49
C GLU A 79 9.81 -1.65 12.06
N GLU A 80 8.76 -0.82 12.13
CA GLU A 80 7.44 -1.26 12.54
C GLU A 80 6.85 -2.31 11.59
N ILE A 81 6.93 -2.05 10.28
CA ILE A 81 6.46 -2.99 9.25
C ILE A 81 7.20 -4.31 9.38
N LEU A 82 8.52 -4.31 9.54
CA LEU A 82 9.34 -5.51 9.71
C LEU A 82 8.98 -6.27 10.98
N LYS A 83 8.78 -5.57 12.10
CA LYS A 83 8.56 -6.18 13.40
C LYS A 83 7.18 -6.82 13.55
N ARG A 84 6.12 -6.14 13.10
CA ARG A 84 4.73 -6.59 13.31
C ARG A 84 3.85 -6.60 12.06
N GLY A 85 4.27 -5.92 11.01
CA GLY A 85 3.43 -5.64 9.85
C GLY A 85 2.48 -4.48 10.11
N VAL A 86 1.90 -3.97 9.03
CA VAL A 86 0.94 -2.86 9.07
C VAL A 86 -0.26 -3.19 8.20
N ILE A 87 -1.45 -2.84 8.67
CA ILE A 87 -2.67 -2.86 7.88
C ILE A 87 -3.24 -1.45 7.87
N GLU A 88 -3.38 -0.86 6.68
CA GLU A 88 -4.08 0.40 6.56
C GLU A 88 -5.59 0.23 6.83
N PRO A 89 -6.25 1.23 7.44
CA PRO A 89 -7.69 1.18 7.68
C PRO A 89 -8.48 0.99 6.39
N ASN A 90 -9.40 0.03 6.36
CA ASN A 90 -10.29 -0.17 5.24
C ASN A 90 -11.52 0.75 5.33
N THR A 91 -11.49 1.88 4.64
CA THR A 91 -12.60 2.87 4.67
C THR A 91 -13.65 2.67 3.56
N CYS A 92 -13.44 1.73 2.64
CA CYS A 92 -14.36 1.51 1.51
C CYS A 92 -15.25 0.27 1.68
N GLY A 93 -14.93 -0.62 2.61
CA GLY A 93 -15.61 -1.89 2.77
C GLY A 93 -15.32 -2.51 4.13
N ASN A 94 -15.57 -3.81 4.25
CA ASN A 94 -15.48 -4.56 5.50
C ASN A 94 -14.50 -5.74 5.43
N ALA A 95 -13.73 -5.88 4.34
CA ALA A 95 -12.69 -6.89 4.25
C ALA A 95 -11.66 -6.70 5.37
N LYS A 96 -11.23 -7.81 5.96
CA LYS A 96 -10.22 -7.88 7.01
C LYS A 96 -9.11 -8.81 6.58
N THR A 97 -7.94 -8.61 7.17
CA THR A 97 -6.77 -9.48 7.00
C THR A 97 -6.01 -9.52 8.32
N GLU A 98 -5.14 -10.51 8.47
CA GLU A 98 -4.20 -10.58 9.58
C GLU A 98 -2.97 -9.70 9.33
N LEU A 99 -2.31 -9.32 10.43
CA LEU A 99 -1.02 -8.63 10.42
C LEU A 99 0.07 -9.64 10.08
N ILE A 100 0.92 -9.31 9.12
CA ILE A 100 2.01 -10.17 8.67
C ILE A 100 3.32 -9.38 8.85
N PRO A 101 4.24 -9.81 9.73
CA PRO A 101 5.56 -9.20 9.85
C PRO A 101 6.27 -9.05 8.50
N GLY A 102 6.92 -7.90 8.31
CA GLY A 102 7.54 -7.52 7.04
C GLY A 102 6.55 -7.12 5.95
N THR A 103 5.27 -6.97 6.24
CA THR A 103 4.25 -6.65 5.23
C THR A 103 3.42 -5.42 5.60
N ILE A 104 3.31 -4.48 4.67
CA ILE A 104 2.25 -3.45 4.69
C ILE A 104 1.12 -3.90 3.77
N THR A 105 -0.10 -3.95 4.31
CA THR A 105 -1.31 -4.27 3.55
C THR A 105 -2.18 -3.05 3.37
N ILE A 106 -2.49 -2.72 2.12
CA ILE A 106 -3.42 -1.65 1.75
C ILE A 106 -4.69 -2.24 1.11
N PHE A 107 -5.82 -1.59 1.35
CA PHE A 107 -7.09 -1.94 0.73
C PHE A 107 -7.40 -0.98 -0.41
N THR A 108 -8.06 -1.49 -1.45
CA THR A 108 -8.40 -0.69 -2.62
C THR A 108 -9.75 -1.09 -3.22
N ARG A 109 -10.40 -0.15 -3.91
CA ARG A 109 -11.60 -0.43 -4.71
C ARG A 109 -11.46 0.10 -6.12
N LYS A 110 -12.24 -0.45 -7.05
CA LYS A 110 -12.38 0.16 -8.37
C LYS A 110 -12.85 1.62 -8.22
N ALA A 111 -12.25 2.51 -9.00
CA ALA A 111 -12.77 3.86 -9.15
C ALA A 111 -14.18 3.77 -9.76
N THR A 112 -15.08 4.62 -9.28
CA THR A 112 -16.38 4.81 -9.91
C THR A 112 -16.20 5.58 -11.22
N PHE A 113 -17.16 5.46 -12.13
CA PHE A 113 -17.12 6.12 -13.44
C PHE A 113 -16.90 7.63 -13.35
N PHE A 114 -17.49 8.30 -12.35
CA PHE A 114 -17.31 9.74 -12.12
C PHE A 114 -15.93 10.09 -11.53
N GLU A 115 -15.33 9.22 -10.71
CA GLU A 115 -13.97 9.45 -10.18
C GLU A 115 -12.90 9.35 -11.27
N ASN A 116 -13.14 8.57 -12.33
CA ASN A 116 -12.23 8.50 -13.47
C ASN A 116 -12.29 9.74 -14.39
N MET A 117 -13.41 10.47 -14.43
CA MET A 117 -13.53 11.70 -15.25
C MET A 117 -12.93 12.93 -14.58
N ALA A 118 -12.83 12.94 -13.25
CA ALA A 118 -12.31 14.06 -12.48
C ALA A 118 -10.79 13.98 -12.24
N ARG A 119 -10.11 13.05 -12.91
CA ARG A 119 -8.71 12.70 -12.67
C ARG A 119 -7.83 13.06 -13.86
#